data_AF-A0A2V9UBI6-F1
#
_entry.id   AF-A0A2V9UBI6-F1
#
_cell.length_a   1.000
_cell.length_b   1.000
_cell.length_c   1.000
_cell.angle_alpha   90.00
_cell.angle_beta   90.00
_cell.angle_gamma   90.00
#
_symmetry.space_group_name_H-M   'P 1'
#
loop_
_entity.id
_entity.type
_entity.pdbx_description
1 polymer ?
#
loop_
_entity_poly.entity_id
_entity_poly.type
_entity_poly.pdbx_seq_one_letter_code
_entity_poly.pdbx_strand_id
1 'polypeptide(L)' 'MKTTKFVVKVNRPGNLAVQYVQRIDRTPIQTTTNRRLALIMGRFTAEDAAKAVQTSRCTPELVSVQALA' A
#
# COMPACT_ATOMS: atom_id res chain seq x y z
N MET A 1 7.57 -5.42 -22.19
CA MET A 1 6.34 -5.82 -21.48
C MET A 1 6.11 -4.85 -20.33
N LYS A 2 4.91 -4.26 -20.19
CA LYS A 2 4.60 -3.43 -19.02
C LYS A 2 4.25 -4.35 -17.86
N THR A 3 5.00 -4.31 -16.76
CA THR A 3 4.65 -5.09 -15.58
C THR A 3 3.63 -4.28 -14.78
N THR A 4 2.42 -4.83 -14.62
CA THR A 4 1.43 -4.25 -13.71
C THR A 4 1.89 -4.55 -12.29
N LYS A 5 2.28 -3.52 -11.56
CA LYS A 5 2.59 -3.61 -10.14
C LYS A 5 1.52 -2.89 -9.34
N PHE A 6 1.57 -3.05 -8.02
CA PHE A 6 0.54 -2.51 -7.13
C PHE A 6 1.18 -1.76 -5.97
N VAL A 7 0.51 -0.70 -5.53
CA VAL A 7 0.78 -0.04 -4.25
C VAL A 7 -0.47 -0.15 -3.40
N VAL A 8 -0.29 -0.34 -2.09
CA VAL A 8 -1.41 -0.38 -1.14
C VAL A 8 -1.58 1.00 -0.56
N LYS A 9 -2.71 1.61 -0.87
CA LYS A 9 -3.18 2.88 -0.30
C LYS A 9 -3.98 2.57 0.96
N VAL A 10 -3.81 3.35 2.01
CA VAL A 10 -4.44 3.13 3.31
C VAL A 10 -5.22 4.39 3.64
N ASN A 11 -6.55 4.28 3.64
CA ASN A 11 -7.44 5.37 4.02
C ASN A 11 -7.80 5.20 5.50
N ARG A 12 -7.53 6.23 6.31
CA ARG A 12 -7.86 6.25 7.74
C ARG A 12 -8.92 7.33 7.98
N PRO A 13 -10.13 6.99 8.49
CA PRO A 13 -11.13 7.98 8.83
C PRO A 13 -10.57 8.86 9.96
N GLY A 14 -10.55 10.17 9.73
CA GLY A 14 -9.98 11.17 10.64
C GLY A 14 -8.56 11.64 10.30
N ASN A 15 -7.87 11.00 9.35
CA ASN A 15 -6.62 11.54 8.80
C ASN A 15 -6.86 12.01 7.37
N LEU A 16 -6.65 13.31 7.12
CA LEU A 16 -6.84 13.91 5.79
C LEU A 16 -5.78 13.44 4.78
N ALA A 17 -4.64 12.93 5.26
CA ALA A 17 -3.56 12.47 4.41
C ALA A 17 -3.72 10.99 4.04
N VAL A 18 -3.77 10.73 2.73
CA VAL A 18 -3.65 9.39 2.16
C VAL A 18 -2.29 8.80 2.55
N GLN A 19 -2.30 7.56 3.04
CA GLN A 19 -1.07 6.82 3.34
C GLN A 19 -0.88 5.69 2.33
N TYR A 20 0.36 5.24 2.20
CA TYR A 20 0.77 4.12 1.38
C TYR A 20 1.65 3.18 2.21
N VAL A 21 1.60 1.88 1.93
CA VAL A 21 2.55 0.94 2.53
C VAL A 21 3.95 1.28 2.05
N GLN A 22 4.86 1.51 2.99
CA GLN A 22 6.28 1.77 2.74
C GLN A 22 7.11 0.51 2.92
N ARG A 23 6.81 -0.30 3.95
CA ARG A 23 7.58 -1.49 4.31
C ARG A 23 6.70 -2.53 4.99
N ILE A 24 6.86 -3.78 4.57
CA ILE A 24 6.12 -4.96 5.08
C ILE A 24 6.95 -5.84 6.02
N ASP A 25 8.24 -5.55 6.18
CA ASP A 25 9.18 -6.30 7.01
C ASP A 25 9.11 -5.95 8.51
N ARG A 26 8.19 -5.05 8.90
CA ARG A 26 8.00 -4.59 10.28
C ARG A 26 6.57 -4.87 10.74
N THR A 27 6.42 -5.17 12.02
CA THR A 27 5.13 -5.29 12.72
C THR A 27 5.02 -4.18 13.77
N PRO A 28 4.09 -3.22 13.63
CA PRO A 28 3.12 -3.05 12.55
C PRO A 28 3.75 -2.59 11.22
N ILE A 29 3.08 -2.89 10.10
CA ILE A 29 3.48 -2.48 8.75
C ILE A 29 3.68 -0.95 8.71
N GLN A 30 4.81 -0.52 8.16
CA GLN A 30 5.13 0.90 8.10
C GLN A 30 4.43 1.55 6.92
N THR A 31 3.71 2.64 7.18
CA THR A 31 3.04 3.46 6.18
C THR A 31 3.69 4.82 6.04
N THR A 32 3.51 5.46 4.88
CA THR A 32 4.04 6.78 4.55
C THR A 32 3.00 7.61 3.80
N THR A 33 2.99 8.93 4.00
CA THR A 33 2.19 9.85 3.19
C THR A 33 2.86 10.20 1.87
N ASN A 34 4.16 9.92 1.73
CA ASN A 34 4.90 10.20 0.50
C ASN A 34 4.74 9.06 -0.51
N ARG A 35 3.97 9.31 -1.57
CA ARG A 35 3.74 8.34 -2.65
C ARG A 35 5.02 7.83 -3.31
N ARG A 36 6.12 8.60 -3.33
CA ARG A 36 7.40 8.17 -3.92
C ARG A 36 8.12 7.11 -3.09
N LEU A 37 7.83 7.04 -1.79
CA LEU A 37 8.37 6.04 -0.89
C LEU A 37 7.45 4.81 -0.78
N ALA A 38 6.32 4.81 -1.48
CA ALA A 38 5.40 3.69 -1.48
C ALA A 38 6.07 2.45 -2.06
N LEU A 39 5.93 1.33 -1.36
CA LEU A 39 6.45 0.05 -1.79
C LEU A 39 5.64 -0.44 -2.99
N ILE A 40 6.35 -0.66 -4.10
CA ILE A 40 5.77 -1.27 -5.28
C ILE A 40 5.85 -2.79 -5.12
N MET A 41 4.70 -3.44 -5.13
CA MET A 41 4.55 -4.85 -4.83
C MET A 41 3.97 -5.62 -6.03
N GLY A 42 4.19 -6.94 -6.02
CA GLY A 42 3.39 -7.86 -6.81
C GLY A 42 1.95 -7.94 -6.29
N ARG A 43 1.03 -8.48 -7.10
CA ARG A 43 -0.40 -8.57 -6.74
C ARG A 43 -0.62 -9.31 -5.41
N PHE A 44 -0.06 -10.51 -5.25
CA PHE A 44 -0.26 -11.32 -4.05
C PHE A 44 0.26 -10.64 -2.78
N THR A 45 1.46 -10.05 -2.85
CA THR A 45 2.04 -9.30 -1.73
C THR A 45 1.22 -8.05 -1.38
N ALA A 46 0.68 -7.35 -2.38
CA ALA A 46 -0.18 -6.20 -2.14
C ALA A 46 -1.52 -6.60 -1.48
N GLU A 47 -2.12 -7.73 -1.90
CA GLU A 47 -3.34 -8.26 -1.28
C GLU A 47 -3.09 -8.67 0.18
N ASP A 48 -1.96 -9.32 0.45
CA ASP A 48 -1.56 -9.73 1.81
C ASP A 48 -1.28 -8.53 2.72
N ALA A 49 -0.51 -7.55 2.23
CA ALA A 49 -0.25 -6.30 2.94
C ALA A 49 -1.55 -5.50 3.20
N ALA A 50 -2.50 -5.50 2.25
CA ALA A 50 -3.80 -4.89 2.46
C ALA A 50 -4.56 -5.58 3.59
N LYS A 51 -4.64 -6.92 3.62
CA LYS A 51 -5.29 -7.65 4.73
C LYS A 51 -4.64 -7.35 6.07
N ALA A 52 -3.31 -7.29 6.13
CA ALA A 52 -2.58 -7.02 7.36
C ALA A 52 -2.77 -5.59 7.90
N VAL A 53 -2.99 -4.60 7.02
CA VAL A 53 -3.24 -3.20 7.40
C VAL A 53 -4.73 -2.93 7.64
N GLN A 54 -5.61 -3.80 7.15
CA GLN A 54 -7.05 -3.67 7.32
C GLN A 54 -7.40 -3.73 8.81
N THR A 55 -7.99 -2.66 9.31
CA THR A 55 -8.51 -2.57 10.68
C THR A 55 -9.88 -1.89 10.63
N SER A 56 -10.63 -1.88 11.74
CA SER A 56 -11.91 -1.16 11.81
C SER A 56 -11.81 0.33 11.46
N ARG A 57 -10.61 0.90 11.57
CA ARG A 57 -10.29 2.29 11.25
C ARG A 57 -9.38 2.45 10.04
N CYS A 58 -9.05 1.40 9.29
CA CYS A 58 -8.22 1.55 8.09
C CYS A 58 -8.79 0.69 6.98
N THR A 59 -9.20 1.34 5.89
CA THR A 59 -9.65 0.67 4.67
C THR A 59 -8.54 0.75 3.63
N PRO A 60 -7.81 -0.35 3.38
CA PRO A 60 -6.79 -0.40 2.36
C PRO A 60 -7.40 -0.57 0.96
N GLU A 61 -6.72 -0.02 -0.04
CA GLU A 61 -7.12 0.01 -1.44
C GLU A 61 -5.89 -0.35 -2.30
N LEU A 62 -6.04 -1.31 -3.20
CA LEU A 62 -4.98 -1.67 -4.14
C LEU A 62 -5.02 -0.75 -5.35
N VAL A 63 -3.92 -0.04 -5.60
CA VAL A 63 -3.78 0.85 -6.74
C VAL A 63 -2.77 0.24 -7.71
N SER A 64 -3.20 0.00 -8.95
CA SER A 64 -2.31 -0.49 -10.00
C SER A 64 -1.40 0.64 -10.49
N VAL A 65 -0.13 0.32 -10.71
CA VAL A 65 0.88 1.21 -11.28
C VAL A 65 1.57 0.52 -12.44
N GLN A 66 1.75 1.25 -13.55
CA GLN A 66 2.54 0.78 -14.67
C GLN A 66 4.02 1.00 -14.34
N ALA A 67 4.75 -0.08 -14.11
CA ALA A 67 6.20 -0.04 -14.03
C ALA A 67 6.79 -0.46 -15.38
N LEU A 68 7.56 0.44 -16.01
CA LEU A 68 8.54 -0.01 -17.00
C LEU A 68 9.61 -0.79 -16.23
N ALA A 69 9.88 -2.01 -16.69
CA ALA A 69 10.97 -2.83 -16.17
C ALA A 69 12.32 -2.28 -16.65
#